data_AF-A0A151K1S3-F1
#
_entry.id   AF-A0A151K1S3-F1
#
_cell.length_a   1.000
_cell.length_b   1.000
_cell.length_c   1.000
_cell.angle_alpha   90.00
_cell.angle_beta   90.00
_cell.angle_gamma   90.00
#
_symmetry.space_group_name_H-M   'P 1'
#
loop_
_entity.id
_entity.type
_entity.pdbx_description
1 polymer ?
#
loop_
_entity_poly.entity_id
_entity_poly.type
_entity_poly.pdbx_seq_one_letter_code
_entity_poly.pdbx_strand_id
1 'polypeptide(L)'
;LPENNEEEHMTARDIYKEFKLRGYQYSGLFRGIKSASVSGSKGHIIWKNNWEAFMDNMLQMYIIGYDTRNLCVPTEIQKLVINPVLHASILRDNTDNAKVTTDINKRNCTFHHH
;
A
#
# COMPACT_ATOMS: atom_id res chain seq x y z
N LEU A 1 6.38 -8.50 -18.44
CA LEU A 1 5.10 -7.81 -18.13
C LEU A 1 5.24 -6.41 -18.69
N PRO A 2 4.26 -5.84 -19.42
CA PRO A 2 4.39 -4.45 -19.84
C PRO A 2 4.52 -3.59 -18.57
N GLU A 3 5.49 -2.69 -18.53
CA GLU A 3 5.58 -1.71 -17.47
C GLU A 3 4.26 -0.93 -17.47
N ASN A 4 3.45 -1.13 -16.44
CA ASN A 4 2.23 -0.36 -16.29
C ASN A 4 2.68 1.07 -15.96
N ASN A 5 2.76 1.95 -16.95
CA ASN A 5 3.15 3.37 -16.81
C ASN A 5 2.08 4.21 -16.11
N GLU A 6 1.31 3.61 -15.20
CA GLU A 6 0.41 4.35 -14.35
C GLU A 6 1.19 5.33 -13.48
N GLU A 7 0.71 6.58 -13.46
CA GLU A 7 1.21 7.63 -12.60
C GLU A 7 0.47 7.63 -11.26
N GLU A 8 1.13 8.15 -10.22
CA GLU A 8 0.60 8.23 -8.87
C GLU A 8 -0.29 9.45 -8.66
N HIS A 9 -1.46 9.44 -9.31
CA HIS A 9 -2.38 10.57 -9.29
C HIS A 9 -3.05 10.83 -7.94
N MET A 10 -3.13 9.83 -7.05
CA MET A 10 -3.82 9.99 -5.77
C MET A 10 -2.85 10.52 -4.71
N THR A 11 -3.19 11.64 -4.07
CA THR A 11 -2.43 12.14 -2.90
C THR A 11 -2.84 11.40 -1.63
N ALA A 12 -2.01 11.47 -0.58
CA ALA A 12 -2.39 10.96 0.75
C ALA A 12 -3.77 11.48 1.21
N ARG A 13 -4.11 12.73 0.91
CA ARG A 13 -5.42 13.29 1.26
C ARG A 13 -6.55 12.54 0.56
N ASP A 14 -6.40 12.26 -0.73
CA ASP A 14 -7.42 11.59 -1.55
C ASP A 14 -7.57 10.14 -1.10
N ILE A 15 -6.45 9.45 -0.88
CA ILE A 15 -6.39 8.06 -0.40
C ILE A 15 -7.14 7.89 0.92
N TYR A 16 -6.81 8.67 1.93
CA TYR A 16 -7.45 8.50 3.24
C TYR A 16 -8.85 9.11 3.31
N LYS A 17 -9.21 10.00 2.38
CA LYS A 17 -10.60 10.42 2.21
C LYS A 17 -11.43 9.25 1.67
N GLU A 18 -10.93 8.54 0.66
CA GLU A 18 -11.58 7.35 0.10
C GLU A 18 -11.74 6.26 1.17
N PHE A 19 -10.68 5.96 1.92
CA PHE A 19 -10.78 5.01 3.04
C PHE A 19 -11.83 5.42 4.08
N LYS A 20 -11.90 6.70 4.43
CA LYS A 20 -12.93 7.19 5.36
C LYS A 20 -14.34 7.02 4.79
N LEU A 21 -14.54 7.23 3.49
CA LEU A 21 -15.82 7.01 2.81
C LEU A 21 -16.23 5.53 2.80
N ARG A 22 -15.27 4.62 2.75
CA ARG A 22 -15.49 3.16 2.85
C ARG A 22 -15.64 2.65 4.29
N GLY A 23 -15.55 3.52 5.29
CA GLY A 23 -15.72 3.18 6.71
C GLY A 23 -14.44 2.87 7.49
N TYR A 24 -13.25 2.97 6.87
CA TYR A 24 -11.98 2.77 7.58
C TYR A 24 -11.60 4.00 8.40
N GLN A 25 -11.04 3.77 9.59
CA GLN A 25 -10.64 4.81 10.54
C GLN A 25 -9.12 4.82 10.79
N TYR A 26 -8.33 4.80 9.72
CA TYR A 26 -6.85 4.82 9.83
C TYR A 26 -6.33 6.12 10.48
N SER A 27 -5.35 5.96 11.37
CA SER A 27 -4.69 7.04 12.12
C SER A 27 -3.22 6.72 12.41
N GLY A 28 -2.43 7.73 12.79
CA GLY A 28 -1.03 7.55 13.19
C GLY A 28 -0.16 6.92 12.10
N LEU A 29 0.61 5.89 12.48
CA LEU A 29 1.53 5.15 11.59
C LEU A 29 0.81 4.38 10.47
N PHE A 30 -0.47 4.08 10.65
CA PHE A 30 -1.34 3.42 9.65
C PHE A 30 -1.87 4.40 8.60
N ARG A 31 -1.37 5.65 8.60
CA ARG A 31 -1.54 6.61 7.50
C ARG A 31 -0.22 6.84 6.74
N GLY A 32 0.48 5.76 6.41
CA GLY A 32 1.81 5.78 5.83
C GLY A 32 1.89 5.98 4.31
N ILE A 33 0.82 5.72 3.55
CA ILE A 33 0.77 5.95 2.11
C ILE A 33 0.82 7.45 1.78
N LYS A 34 1.77 7.85 0.93
CA LYS A 34 2.00 9.22 0.44
C LYS A 34 1.29 9.52 -0.86
N SER A 35 1.34 8.57 -1.76
CA SER A 35 0.78 8.67 -3.10
C SER A 35 0.53 7.27 -3.65
N ALA A 36 -0.40 7.16 -4.59
CA ALA A 36 -0.77 5.91 -5.21
C ALA A 36 -1.30 6.15 -6.62
N SER A 37 -1.14 5.18 -7.51
CA SER A 37 -1.94 5.13 -8.73
C SER A 37 -3.39 4.77 -8.40
N VAL A 38 -4.32 5.08 -9.30
CA VAL A 38 -5.76 4.78 -9.11
C VAL A 38 -5.99 3.26 -8.94
N SER A 39 -5.21 2.43 -9.64
CA SER A 39 -5.29 0.97 -9.47
C SER A 39 -4.60 0.47 -8.19
N GLY A 40 -3.91 1.33 -7.44
CA GLY A 40 -3.09 0.94 -6.28
C GLY A 40 -1.92 0.01 -6.62
N SER A 41 -1.53 -0.09 -7.89
CA SER A 41 -0.41 -0.94 -8.33
C SER A 41 0.96 -0.30 -8.10
N LYS A 42 1.02 1.04 -8.04
CA LYS A 42 2.19 1.83 -7.67
C LYS A 42 1.85 2.81 -6.57
N GLY A 43 2.83 3.14 -5.75
CA GLY A 43 2.70 4.14 -4.70
C GLY A 43 3.95 4.24 -3.84
N HIS A 44 3.91 5.21 -2.94
CA HIS A 44 4.95 5.45 -1.95
C HIS A 44 4.41 5.29 -0.54
N ILE A 45 5.10 4.51 0.28
CA ILE A 45 4.78 4.30 1.70
C ILE A 45 5.94 4.81 2.56
N ILE A 46 5.65 5.58 3.61
CA ILE A 46 6.68 6.00 4.55
C ILE A 46 7.15 4.81 5.38
N TRP A 47 8.47 4.62 5.43
CA TRP A 47 9.09 3.77 6.43
C TRP A 47 9.29 4.52 7.76
N LYS A 48 8.78 3.96 8.86
CA LYS A 48 8.91 4.51 10.23
C LYS A 48 9.49 3.50 11.24
N ASN A 49 10.34 2.59 10.76
CA ASN A 49 10.94 1.54 11.59
C ASN A 49 9.89 0.67 12.33
N ASN A 50 8.74 0.45 11.70
CA ASN A 50 7.64 -0.33 12.22
C ASN A 50 7.10 -1.22 11.10
N TRP A 51 7.38 -2.51 11.18
CA TRP A 51 7.03 -3.47 10.15
C TRP A 51 5.54 -3.72 10.07
N GLU A 52 4.84 -3.68 11.21
CA GLU A 52 3.40 -3.88 11.30
C GLU A 52 2.64 -2.82 10.49
N ALA A 53 2.94 -1.54 10.74
CA ALA A 53 2.36 -0.43 10.01
C ALA A 53 2.79 -0.44 8.54
N PHE A 54 4.05 -0.77 8.25
CA PHE A 54 4.51 -0.83 6.86
C PHE A 54 3.75 -1.88 6.05
N MET A 55 3.61 -3.10 6.57
CA MET A 55 2.84 -4.17 5.93
C MET A 55 1.35 -3.84 5.84
N ASP A 56 0.76 -3.23 6.86
CA ASP A 56 -0.64 -2.79 6.81
C ASP A 56 -0.85 -1.73 5.72
N ASN A 57 0.05 -0.76 5.60
CA ASN A 57 0.01 0.22 4.51
C ASN A 57 0.17 -0.44 3.11
N MET A 58 0.92 -1.54 2.99
CA MET A 58 0.98 -2.33 1.75
C MET A 58 -0.34 -3.04 1.43
N LEU A 59 -1.02 -3.57 2.46
CA LEU A 59 -2.36 -4.16 2.31
C LEU A 59 -3.40 -3.09 1.95
N GLN A 60 -3.31 -1.90 2.54
CA GLN A 60 -4.13 -0.75 2.17
C GLN A 60 -3.98 -0.41 0.68
N MET A 61 -2.75 -0.35 0.14
CA MET A 61 -2.52 -0.12 -1.30
C MET A 61 -3.27 -1.12 -2.19
N TYR A 62 -3.33 -2.39 -1.76
CA TYR A 62 -4.11 -3.40 -2.46
C TYR A 62 -5.61 -3.06 -2.47
N ILE A 63 -6.17 -2.66 -1.32
CA ILE A 63 -7.59 -2.29 -1.13
C ILE A 63 -7.99 -1.05 -1.94
N ILE A 64 -7.12 -0.04 -2.08
CA ILE A 64 -7.42 1.22 -2.81
C ILE A 64 -7.92 0.94 -4.22
N GLY A 65 -7.23 0.07 -4.94
CA GLY A 65 -7.56 -0.21 -6.33
C GLY A 65 -8.73 -1.17 -6.56
N TYR A 66 -9.54 -1.44 -5.54
CA TYR A 66 -10.83 -2.10 -5.72
C TYR A 66 -11.92 -1.06 -5.97
N ASP A 67 -12.74 -1.32 -6.99
CA ASP A 67 -13.83 -0.45 -7.46
C ASP A 67 -15.07 -0.49 -6.54
N THR A 68 -15.11 -1.43 -5.58
CA THR A 68 -16.21 -1.51 -4.60
C THR A 68 -16.01 -0.48 -3.48
N ARG A 69 -17.06 0.30 -3.18
CA ARG A 69 -17.09 1.21 -2.02
C ARG A 69 -17.34 0.51 -0.68
N ASN A 70 -17.29 -0.81 -0.65
CA ASN A 70 -17.57 -1.60 0.54
C ASN A 70 -16.35 -1.61 1.48
N LEU A 71 -16.62 -1.73 2.78
CA LEU A 71 -15.61 -2.05 3.76
C LEU A 71 -15.13 -3.49 3.53
N CYS A 72 -13.82 -3.67 3.42
CA CYS A 72 -13.21 -4.92 2.99
C CYS A 72 -11.97 -5.23 3.83
N VAL A 73 -11.85 -6.45 4.36
CA VAL A 73 -10.68 -6.85 5.16
C VAL A 73 -9.97 -8.01 4.48
N PRO A 74 -8.64 -7.95 4.25
CA PRO A 74 -7.93 -9.06 3.64
C PRO A 74 -8.08 -10.30 4.52
N THR A 75 -8.69 -11.36 3.99
CA THR A 75 -8.95 -12.58 4.76
C THR A 75 -7.88 -13.64 4.54
N GLU A 76 -7.19 -13.60 3.41
CA GLU A 76 -6.15 -14.59 3.06
C GLU A 76 -4.99 -13.94 2.32
N ILE A 77 -3.77 -14.31 2.70
CA ILE A 77 -2.54 -13.98 1.98
C ILE A 77 -1.89 -15.31 1.60
N GLN A 78 -1.93 -15.67 0.31
CA GLN A 78 -1.36 -16.94 -0.15
C GLN A 78 0.17 -16.99 -0.02
N LYS A 79 0.84 -15.85 -0.21
CA LYS A 79 2.30 -15.75 -0.12
C LYS A 79 2.75 -14.32 0.16
N LEU A 80 3.58 -14.17 1.19
CA LEU A 80 4.30 -12.93 1.49
C LEU A 80 5.79 -13.28 1.65
N VAL A 81 6.65 -12.60 0.88
CA VAL A 81 8.10 -12.77 0.96
C VAL A 81 8.70 -11.43 1.33
N ILE A 82 9.44 -11.40 2.44
CA ILE A 82 10.12 -10.21 2.93
C ILE A 82 11.61 -10.51 2.97
N ASN A 83 12.41 -9.69 2.30
CA ASN A 83 13.86 -9.71 2.43
C ASN A 83 14.29 -8.50 3.29
N PRO A 84 14.47 -8.68 4.61
CA PRO A 84 14.79 -7.56 5.50
C PRO A 84 16.18 -6.97 5.25
N VAL A 85 17.13 -7.78 4.78
CA VAL A 85 18.50 -7.32 4.46
C VAL A 85 18.46 -6.39 3.25
N LEU A 86 17.76 -6.78 2.19
CA LEU A 86 17.56 -5.95 1.01
C LEU A 86 16.76 -4.68 1.34
N HIS A 87 15.72 -4.80 2.18
CA HIS A 87 14.95 -3.63 2.62
C HIS A 87 15.86 -2.62 3.34
N ALA A 88 16.70 -3.09 4.26
CA ALA A 88 17.64 -2.24 4.98
C ALA A 88 18.70 -1.61 4.06
N SER A 89 19.21 -2.35 3.05
CA SER A 89 20.19 -1.78 2.10
C SER A 89 19.56 -0.67 1.26
N ILE A 90 18.35 -0.89 0.72
CA ILE A 90 17.59 0.11 -0.04
C ILE A 90 17.38 1.38 0.80
N LEU A 91 17.04 1.25 2.08
CA LEU A 91 16.86 2.41 2.96
C LEU A 91 18.15 3.20 3.20
N ARG A 92 19.29 2.51 3.29
CA ARG A 92 20.61 3.15 3.45
C ARG A 92 21.05 3.87 2.19
N ASP A 93 20.76 3.29 1.02
CA ASP A 93 21.15 3.86 -0.27
C ASP A 93 20.27 5.07 -0.65
N ASN A 94 19.04 5.14 -0.13
CA ASN A 94 18.07 6.21 -0.37
C ASN A 94 18.14 7.39 0.64
N THR A 95 19.32 7.72 1.16
CA THR A 95 19.50 8.84 2.11
C THR A 95 19.14 10.23 1.55
N ASP A 96 18.77 10.36 0.28
CA ASP A 96 18.04 11.50 -0.26
C ASP A 96 16.56 11.13 -0.51
N ASN A 97 15.74 11.21 0.56
CA ASN A 97 14.27 11.09 0.54
C ASN A 97 13.68 9.71 0.17
N ALA A 98 13.99 8.66 0.96
CA ALA A 98 13.15 7.46 1.22
C ALA A 98 12.09 7.11 0.15
N LYS A 99 12.55 6.58 -1.00
CA LYS A 99 11.70 6.04 -2.07
C LYS A 99 11.71 4.52 -1.98
N VAL A 100 10.64 3.93 -1.47
CA VAL A 100 10.40 2.48 -1.61
C VAL A 100 9.21 2.33 -2.55
N THR A 101 9.48 1.94 -3.78
CA THR A 101 8.45 1.54 -4.75
C THR A 101 8.09 0.08 -4.49
N THR A 102 6.83 -0.18 -4.16
CA THR A 102 6.33 -1.54 -3.95
C THR A 102 5.53 -1.98 -5.17
N ASP A 103 6.03 -2.99 -5.90
CA ASP A 103 5.26 -3.65 -6.95
C ASP A 103 4.26 -4.64 -6.35
N ILE A 104 2.97 -4.29 -6.39
CA ILE A 104 1.89 -5.13 -5.85
C ILE A 104 1.32 -6.01 -6.96
N ASN A 105 1.68 -7.30 -6.96
CA ASN A 105 1.06 -8.29 -7.84
C ASN A 105 -0.28 -8.74 -7.25
N LYS A 106 -1.37 -8.23 -7.83
CA LYS A 106 -2.73 -8.36 -7.30
C LYS A 106 -3.38 -9.75 -7.41
N ARG A 107 -2.67 -10.76 -7.94
CA ARG A 107 -3.33 -11.96 -8.49
C ARG A 107 -4.16 -12.78 -7.49
N ASN A 108 -3.90 -12.75 -6.17
CA ASN A 108 -4.33 -13.88 -5.32
C ASN A 108 -4.73 -13.56 -3.85
N CYS A 109 -5.30 -12.39 -3.53
CA CYS A 109 -5.92 -12.18 -2.20
C CYS A 109 -7.44 -12.15 -2.35
N THR A 110 -8.12 -13.11 -1.73
CA THR A 110 -9.57 -13.21 -1.67
C THR A 110 -10.10 -12.36 -0.52
N PHE A 111 -11.23 -11.70 -0.77
CA PHE A 111 -11.94 -10.90 0.22
C PHE A 111 -13.38 -11.39 0.31
N HIS A 112 -13.88 -11.54 1.53
CA HIS A 112 -15.29 -11.84 1.78
C HIS A 112 -16.00 -10.61 2.31
N HIS A 113 -17.17 -10.30 1.74
CA HIS A 113 -18.07 -9.27 2.24
C HIS A 113 -18.80 -9.80 3.47
N HIS A 114 -18.93 -9.02 4.54
CA HIS A 114 -19.78 -9.30 5.70
C HIS A 114 -21.04 -8.45 5.62
#